data_AF-A0A1V6EC52-F1
#
_entry.id   AF-A0A1V6EC52-F1
#
_cell.length_a   1.000
_cell.length_b   1.000
_cell.length_c   1.000
_cell.angle_alpha   90.00
_cell.angle_beta   90.00
_cell.angle_gamma   90.00
#
_symmetry.space_group_name_H-M   'P 1'
#
loop_
_entity.id
_entity.type
_entity.pdbx_description
1 polymer ?
#
loop_
_entity_poly.entity_id
_entity_poly.type
_entity_poly.pdbx_seq_one_letter_code
_entity_poly.pdbx_strand_id
1 'polypeptide(L)' 'MHVDLIKLYGSMELAPLTGLADAIVDLVSTGNTLKANQLVEVERIMDISSRLVVNQASLKLKQAPIRAIIDAFAGALSES' A
#
# COMPACT_ATOMS: atom_id res chain seq x y z
N MET A 1 15.69 -18.45 9.38
CA MET A 1 14.26 -18.73 9.57
C MET A 1 13.70 -19.15 8.22
N HIS A 2 12.90 -20.20 8.14
CA HIS A 2 12.25 -20.65 6.90
C HIS A 2 10.78 -20.21 6.95
N VAL A 3 10.23 -19.74 5.83
CA VAL A 3 8.85 -19.25 5.74
C VAL A 3 8.25 -19.77 4.44
N ASP A 4 7.06 -20.35 4.53
CA ASP A 4 6.25 -20.74 3.37
C ASP A 4 5.31 -19.60 3.00
N LEU A 5 5.36 -19.15 1.73
CA LEU A 5 4.54 -18.05 1.24
C LEU A 5 3.26 -18.56 0.60
N ILE A 6 2.12 -18.14 1.16
CA ILE A 6 0.79 -18.39 0.61
C ILE A 6 0.28 -17.09 -0.01
N LYS A 7 0.09 -17.06 -1.33
CA LYS A 7 -0.45 -15.88 -2.01
C LYS A 7 -1.97 -15.89 -1.93
N LEU A 8 -2.53 -14.87 -1.29
CA LEU A 8 -3.97 -14.62 -1.19
C LEU A 8 -4.35 -13.45 -2.10
N TYR A 9 -5.63 -13.39 -2.48
CA TYR A 9 -6.18 -12.34 -3.35
C TYR A 9 -7.20 -11.44 -2.63
N GLY A 10 -7.44 -11.69 -1.34
CA GLY A 10 -8.40 -10.96 -0.52
C GLY A 10 -8.69 -11.70 0.78
N SER A 11 -9.40 -11.04 1.71
CA SER A 11 -9.76 -11.57 3.03
C SER A 11 -8.55 -12.13 3.79
N MET A 12 -7.48 -11.34 3.86
CA MET A 12 -6.21 -11.76 4.47
C MET A 12 -6.41 -12.26 5.90
N GLU A 13 -7.32 -11.63 6.63
CA GLU A 13 -7.63 -11.92 8.03
C GLU A 13 -8.19 -13.32 8.26
N LEU A 14 -8.76 -13.96 7.22
CA LEU A 14 -9.25 -15.34 7.31
C LEU A 14 -8.11 -16.36 7.43
N ALA A 15 -6.91 -16.06 6.92
CA ALA A 15 -5.83 -17.03 6.93
C ALA A 15 -5.37 -17.41 8.35
N PRO A 16 -5.15 -16.46 9.28
CA PRO A 16 -4.93 -16.80 10.69
C PRO A 16 -6.16 -17.42 11.36
N LEU A 17 -7.36 -16.90 11.09
CA LEU A 17 -8.60 -17.37 11.72
C LEU A 17 -8.94 -18.82 11.39
N THR A 18 -8.52 -19.31 10.22
CA THR A 18 -8.77 -20.68 9.76
C THR A 18 -7.57 -21.62 9.97
N GLY A 19 -6.45 -21.11 10.49
CA GLY A 19 -5.21 -21.87 10.66
C GLY A 19 -4.45 -22.14 9.35
N LEU A 20 -4.73 -21.38 8.28
CA LEU A 20 -4.02 -21.48 7.00
C LEU A 20 -2.61 -20.88 7.08
N ALA A 21 -2.42 -19.83 7.88
CA ALA A 21 -1.12 -19.17 8.07
C ALA A 21 -1.00 -18.62 9.49
N ASP A 22 0.22 -18.63 10.05
CA ASP A 22 0.49 -18.09 11.38
C ASP A 22 0.43 -16.55 11.44
N ALA A 23 0.72 -15.90 10.31
CA ALA A 23 0.76 -14.45 10.19
C ALA A 23 0.39 -14.01 8.77
N ILE A 24 0.00 -12.74 8.64
CA ILE A 24 -0.24 -12.08 7.35
C ILE A 24 0.64 -10.84 7.21
N VAL A 25 0.95 -10.50 5.97
CA VAL A 25 1.55 -9.23 5.60
C VAL A 25 0.52 -8.46 4.80
N ASP A 26 0.04 -7.34 5.34
CA ASP A 26 -1.01 -6.54 4.72
C ASP A 26 -0.83 -5.04 5.01
N LEU A 27 -1.47 -4.20 4.21
CA LEU A 27 -1.49 -2.76 4.39
C LEU A 27 -2.52 -2.37 5.46
N VAL A 28 -2.06 -1.70 6.51
CA VAL A 28 -2.91 -1.26 7.62
C VAL A 28 -2.77 0.24 7.86
N SER A 29 -3.86 0.88 8.29
CA SER A 29 -3.89 2.31 8.63
C SER A 29 -4.04 2.48 10.15
N THR A 30 -5.26 2.66 10.66
CA THR A 30 -5.52 2.86 12.11
C THR A 30 -5.50 1.56 12.94
N GLY A 31 -5.36 0.40 12.27
CA GLY A 31 -5.43 -0.91 12.91
C GLY A 31 -6.84 -1.38 13.29
N ASN A 32 -7.89 -0.63 12.95
CA ASN A 32 -9.28 -1.00 13.28
C ASN A 32 -9.69 -2.35 12.66
N THR A 33 -9.28 -2.62 11.41
CA THR A 33 -9.55 -3.89 10.71
C THR A 33 -8.90 -5.07 11.42
N LEU A 34 -7.67 -4.91 11.91
CA LEU A 34 -6.98 -5.95 12.68
C LEU A 34 -7.75 -6.26 13.97
N LYS A 35 -8.11 -5.23 14.74
CA LYS A 35 -8.88 -5.38 15.99
C LYS A 35 -10.22 -6.08 15.78
N ALA A 36 -10.95 -5.74 14.71
CA ALA A 36 -12.21 -6.37 14.37
C ALA A 36 -12.08 -7.87 14.09
N ASN A 37 -10.91 -8.31 13.63
CA ASN A 37 -10.59 -9.71 13.34
C ASN A 37 -9.72 -10.37 14.42
N GLN A 38 -9.61 -9.77 15.61
CA GLN A 38 -8.79 -10.27 16.73
C GLN A 38 -7.31 -10.45 16.37
N LEU A 39 -6.82 -9.65 15.42
CA LEU A 39 -5.42 -9.59 15.02
C LEU A 39 -4.70 -8.44 15.71
N VAL A 40 -3.39 -8.61 15.87
CA VAL A 40 -2.48 -7.61 16.43
C VAL A 40 -1.36 -7.31 15.45
N GLU A 41 -0.95 -6.05 15.35
CA GLU A 41 0.25 -5.67 14.58
C GLU A 41 1.48 -6.16 15.35
N VAL A 42 2.23 -7.08 14.75
CA VAL A 42 3.42 -7.68 15.36
C VAL A 42 4.68 -6.88 15.03
N GLU A 43 4.79 -6.43 13.79
CA GLU A 43 5.96 -5.70 13.28
C GLU A 43 5.53 -4.74 12.18
N ARG A 44 6.13 -3.54 12.17
CA ARG A 44 6.00 -2.62 11.04
C ARG A 44 7.13 -2.84 10.05
N ILE A 45 6.77 -3.29 8.86
CA ILE A 45 7.74 -3.56 7.79
C ILE A 45 8.25 -2.25 7.17
N MET A 46 7.34 -1.40 6.70
CA MET A 46 7.68 -0.10 6.13
C MET A 46 6.48 0.85 6.08
N ASP A 47 6.76 2.15 6.08
CA ASP A 47 5.75 3.17 5.77
C ASP A 47 5.47 3.21 4.27
N ILE A 48 4.20 3.44 3.92
CA ILE A 48 3.77 3.53 2.53
C ILE A 48 3.13 4.88 2.22
N SER A 49 3.20 5.27 0.95
CA SER A 49 2.58 6.47 0.42
C SER A 49 2.13 6.24 -1.01
N SER A 50 1.06 6.92 -1.42
CA SER A 50 0.68 7.02 -2.83
C SER A 50 1.75 7.78 -3.61
N ARG A 51 2.09 7.32 -4.81
CA ARG A 51 3.09 7.95 -5.69
C ARG A 51 2.49 8.28 -7.04
N LEU A 52 2.75 9.49 -7.54
CA LEU A 52 2.45 9.87 -8.91
C LEU A 52 3.52 9.28 -9.84
N VAL A 53 3.18 8.25 -10.58
CA VAL A 53 4.08 7.57 -11.51
C VAL A 53 3.75 7.99 -12.95
N VAL A 54 4.77 8.40 -13.71
CA VAL A 54 4.61 8.87 -15.08
C VAL A 54 5.43 8.00 -16.03
N ASN A 55 4.84 7.60 -17.15
CA ASN A 55 5.56 6.92 -18.21
C ASN A 55 6.63 7.84 -18.83
N GLN A 56 7.86 7.34 -18.96
CA GLN A 56 8.99 8.14 -19.44
C GLN A 56 8.84 8.65 -20.88
N ALA A 57 8.26 7.85 -21.78
CA ALA A 57 8.04 8.26 -23.17
C ALA A 57 6.95 9.34 -23.24
N SER A 58 5.84 9.15 -22.50
CA SER A 58 4.79 10.16 -22.38
C SER A 58 5.34 11.47 -21.82
N LEU A 59 6.19 11.44 -20.79
CA LEU A 59 6.80 12.64 -20.20
C LEU A 59 7.61 13.45 -21.23
N LYS A 60 8.30 12.77 -22.16
CA LYS A 60 9.07 13.42 -23.23
C LYS A 60 8.18 13.96 -24.34
N LEU A 61 7.19 13.17 -24.78
CA LEU A 61 6.34 13.49 -25.94
C LEU A 61 5.19 14.45 -25.60
N LYS A 62 4.73 14.45 -24.35
CA LYS A 62 3.57 15.24 -23.85
C LYS A 62 3.98 16.09 -22.65
N GLN A 63 5.16 16.71 -22.74
CA GLN A 63 5.79 17.41 -21.62
C GLN A 63 4.88 18.48 -21.01
N ALA A 64 4.35 19.41 -21.81
CA ALA A 64 3.55 20.53 -21.32
C ALA A 64 2.30 20.10 -20.50
N PRO A 65 1.39 19.25 -21.03
CA PRO A 65 0.21 18.84 -20.26
C PRO A 65 0.56 17.98 -19.04
N ILE A 66 1.58 17.11 -19.13
CA ILE A 66 2.00 16.30 -17.98
C ILE A 66 2.62 17.18 -16.90
N ARG A 67 3.43 18.18 -17.29
CA ARG A 67 4.05 19.10 -16.35
C ARG A 67 3.01 19.92 -15.58
N ALA A 68 1.96 20.38 -16.26
CA ALA A 68 0.84 21.05 -15.62
C ALA A 68 0.18 20.19 -14.53
N ILE A 69 -0.01 18.89 -14.76
CA ILE A 69 -0.55 17.97 -13.75
C ILE A 69 0.43 17.80 -12.57
N ILE A 70 1.72 17.62 -12.86
CA ILE A 70 2.76 17.48 -11.82
C ILE A 70 2.79 18.73 -10.93
N ASP A 71 2.79 19.92 -11.53
CA ASP A 71 2.85 21.18 -10.79
C ASP A 71 1.56 21.41 -9.98
N ALA A 72 0.39 21.00 -10.49
CA ALA A 72 -0.87 21.06 -9.75
C ALA A 72 -0.86 20.15 -8.49
N PHE A 73 -0.36 18.91 -8.62
CA PHE A 73 -0.19 18.02 -7.47
C PHE A 73 0.82 18.57 -6.47
N ALA A 74 1.95 19.11 -6.95
CA ALA A 74 2.97 19.70 -6.09
C ALA A 74 2.44 20.90 -5.30
N GLY A 75 1.65 21.77 -5.94
CA GLY A 75 0.99 22.90 -5.28
C GLY A 75 0.03 22.44 -4.19
N ALA A 76 -0.87 21.50 -4.49
CA ALA A 76 -1.85 20.99 -3.53
C ALA A 76 -1.21 20.33 -2.29
N LEU A 77 -0.05 19.68 -2.45
CA LEU A 77 0.67 19.05 -1.35
C LEU A 77 1.44 20.04 -0.46
N SER A 78 1.81 21.22 -0.99
CA SER A 78 2.50 22.26 -0.19
C SER A 78 1.61 22.97 0.83
N GLU A 79 0.29 22.79 0.71
CA GLU A 79 -0.72 23.33 1.63
C GLU A 79 -1.17 22.31 2.70
N SER A 80 -0.63 21.08 2.68
CA SER A 80 -1.00 19.97 3.58
C SER A 80 0.01 19.70 4.68
#